data_AF-A0A1Z4I8X4-F1
#
_entry.id   AF-A0A1Z4I8X4-F1
#
_cell.length_a   1.000
_cell.length_b   1.000
_cell.length_c   1.000
_cell.angle_alpha   90.00
_cell.angle_beta   90.00
_cell.angle_gamma   90.00
#
_symmetry.space_group_name_H-M   'P 1'
#
loop_
_entity.id
_entity.type
_entity.pdbx_description
1 polymer ?
#
loop_
_entity_poly.entity_id
_entity_poly.type
_entity_poly.pdbx_seq_one_letter_code
_entity_poly.pdbx_strand_id
1 'polypeptide(L)'
;MPDFENKKEDMYKQIHQFTHHMTRLRRINSSWDASLTITTIVFTLMITILSSVNQINEEDKKIGTSILGAVIVAIQAIGNAFPVKQKAGSYRLLQAQASNLLIDAQYAENPEELKNISSQFRQLSIEAAKVETE
;
A
#
# COMPACT_ATOMS: atom_id res chain seq x y z
N MET A 1 -11.44 18.03 33.93
CA MET A 1 -12.24 19.03 33.17
C MET A 1 -12.87 18.31 31.99
N PRO A 2 -14.21 18.28 31.85
CA PRO A 2 -14.88 17.48 30.82
C PRO A 2 -14.49 17.86 29.37
N ASP A 3 -14.10 19.11 29.12
CA ASP A 3 -13.63 19.57 27.80
C ASP A 3 -12.26 18.98 27.38
N PHE A 4 -11.38 18.69 28.34
CA PHE A 4 -10.08 18.07 28.07
C PHE A 4 -10.23 16.61 27.67
N GLU A 5 -11.03 15.85 28.41
CA GLU A 5 -11.26 14.43 28.14
C GLU A 5 -11.96 14.22 26.79
N ASN A 6 -12.92 15.10 26.44
CA ASN A 6 -13.58 15.07 25.13
C ASN A 6 -12.58 15.32 23.99
N LYS A 7 -11.69 16.31 24.11
CA LYS A 7 -10.66 16.60 23.10
C LYS A 7 -9.65 15.47 22.95
N LYS A 8 -9.30 14.82 24.06
CA LYS A 8 -8.43 13.64 24.09
C LYS A 8 -9.07 12.48 23.35
N GLU A 9 -10.35 12.21 23.62
CA GLU A 9 -11.11 11.14 22.96
C GLU A 9 -11.27 11.39 21.45
N ASP A 10 -11.55 12.62 21.05
CA ASP A 10 -11.66 12.99 19.62
C ASP A 10 -10.33 12.82 18.89
N MET A 11 -9.21 13.20 19.51
CA MET A 11 -7.89 13.02 18.92
C MET A 11 -7.53 11.54 18.82
N TYR A 12 -7.82 10.75 19.86
CA TYR A 12 -7.65 9.31 19.83
C TYR A 12 -8.41 8.66 18.67
N LYS A 13 -9.70 9.03 18.48
CA LYS A 13 -10.52 8.54 17.36
C LYS A 13 -9.92 8.89 16.00
N GLN A 14 -9.43 10.12 15.82
CA GLN A 14 -8.81 10.55 14.56
C GLN A 14 -7.52 9.77 14.27
N ILE A 15 -6.62 9.62 15.24
CA ILE A 15 -5.38 8.86 15.09
C ILE A 15 -5.68 7.37 14.82
N HIS A 16 -6.71 6.82 15.48
CA HIS A 16 -7.14 5.44 15.27
C HIS A 16 -7.67 5.24 13.84
N GLN A 17 -8.53 6.14 13.34
CA GLN A 17 -9.06 6.07 11.98
C GLN A 17 -7.94 6.19 10.94
N PHE A 18 -7.00 7.11 11.15
CA PHE A 18 -5.81 7.26 10.31
C PHE A 18 -4.97 5.98 10.27
N THR A 19 -4.68 5.38 11.43
CA THR A 19 -3.91 4.13 11.53
C THR A 19 -4.59 2.98 10.76
N HIS A 20 -5.91 2.88 10.87
CA HIS A 20 -6.69 1.88 10.13
C HIS A 20 -6.64 2.12 8.62
N HIS A 21 -6.75 3.38 8.19
CA HIS A 21 -6.63 3.77 6.79
C HIS A 21 -5.27 3.39 6.20
N MET A 22 -4.17 3.75 6.88
CA MET A 22 -2.80 3.40 6.46
C MET A 22 -2.59 1.88 6.40
N THR A 23 -3.16 1.14 7.35
CA THR A 23 -3.10 -0.34 7.34
C THR A 23 -3.80 -0.92 6.11
N ARG A 24 -4.97 -0.38 5.75
CA ARG A 24 -5.71 -0.80 4.56
C ARG A 24 -4.92 -0.50 3.28
N LEU A 25 -4.37 0.72 3.15
CA LEU A 25 -3.55 1.11 2.00
C LEU A 25 -2.29 0.23 1.86
N ARG A 26 -1.63 -0.09 2.98
CA ARG A 26 -0.49 -1.02 3.00
C ARG A 26 -0.86 -2.40 2.46
N ARG A 27 -1.99 -2.96 2.92
CA ARG A 27 -2.46 -4.29 2.47
C ARG A 27 -2.80 -4.29 0.99
N ILE A 28 -3.52 -3.27 0.52
CA ILE A 28 -3.89 -3.16 -0.90
C ILE A 28 -2.62 -3.11 -1.76
N ASN A 29 -1.69 -2.21 -1.47
CA ASN A 29 -0.46 -2.06 -2.24
C ASN A 29 0.40 -3.33 -2.22
N SER A 30 0.56 -3.97 -1.05
CA SER A 30 1.29 -5.24 -0.94
C SER A 30 0.60 -6.37 -1.70
N SER A 31 -0.74 -6.43 -1.70
CA SER A 31 -1.50 -7.44 -2.44
C SER A 31 -1.44 -7.21 -3.95
N TRP A 32 -1.38 -5.95 -4.38
CA TRP A 32 -1.24 -5.57 -5.78
C TRP A 32 0.08 -6.08 -6.37
N ASP A 33 1.20 -5.79 -5.69
CA ASP A 33 2.54 -6.26 -6.09
C ASP A 33 2.60 -7.79 -6.22
N ALA A 34 2.09 -8.49 -5.20
CA ALA A 34 2.02 -9.95 -5.20
C ALA A 34 1.15 -10.48 -6.35
N SER A 35 0.01 -9.84 -6.63
CA SER A 35 -0.90 -10.25 -7.70
C SER A 35 -0.29 -10.09 -9.09
N LEU A 36 0.40 -8.97 -9.35
CA LEU A 36 1.10 -8.75 -10.63
C LEU A 36 2.23 -9.77 -10.83
N THR A 37 2.96 -10.09 -9.76
CA THR A 37 4.02 -11.10 -9.78
C THR A 37 3.46 -12.50 -10.09
N ILE A 38 2.42 -12.92 -9.36
CA ILE A 38 1.77 -14.23 -9.57
C ILE A 38 1.22 -14.33 -11.00
N THR A 39 0.56 -13.28 -11.49
CA THR A 39 0.00 -13.25 -12.86
C THR A 39 1.10 -13.42 -13.91
N THR A 40 2.25 -12.76 -13.72
CA THR A 40 3.42 -12.91 -14.61
C THR A 40 3.95 -14.34 -14.61
N ILE A 41 4.04 -14.99 -13.44
CA ILE A 41 4.47 -16.40 -13.33
C ILE A 41 3.48 -17.31 -14.08
N VAL A 42 2.18 -17.11 -13.88
CA VAL A 42 1.13 -17.90 -14.55
C VAL A 42 1.20 -17.74 -16.07
N PHE A 43 1.35 -16.52 -16.59
CA PHE A 43 1.49 -16.31 -18.03
C PHE A 43 2.78 -16.92 -18.59
N THR A 44 3.87 -16.86 -17.83
CA THR A 44 5.14 -17.50 -18.22
C THR A 44 4.97 -19.02 -18.32
N LEU A 45 4.27 -19.65 -17.36
CA LEU A 45 3.95 -21.07 -17.42
C LEU A 45 3.06 -21.42 -18.62
N MET A 46 2.07 -20.58 -18.93
CA MET A 46 1.20 -20.76 -20.11
C MET A 46 2.02 -20.69 -21.41
N ILE A 47 2.97 -19.75 -21.51
CA ILE A 47 3.92 -19.67 -22.64
C ILE A 47 4.73 -20.97 -22.75
N THR A 48 5.26 -21.48 -21.63
CA THR A 48 6.03 -22.73 -21.61
C THR A 48 5.18 -23.90 -22.09
N ILE A 49 3.95 -24.04 -21.59
CA ILE A 49 3.03 -25.10 -22.01
C ILE A 49 2.70 -24.97 -23.50
N LEU A 50 2.32 -23.79 -23.97
CA LEU A 50 2.00 -23.54 -25.37
C LEU A 50 3.16 -23.91 -26.30
N SER A 51 4.39 -23.57 -25.88
CA SER A 51 5.61 -23.90 -26.62
C SER A 51 5.85 -25.43 -26.67
N SER A 52 5.63 -26.13 -25.56
CA SER A 52 5.86 -27.58 -25.42
C SER A 52 4.78 -28.49 -26.02
N VAL A 53 3.58 -27.99 -26.33
CA VAL A 53 2.49 -28.82 -26.89
C VAL A 53 2.71 -29.09 -28.38
N ASN A 54 3.01 -30.33 -28.76
CA ASN A 54 3.30 -30.69 -30.16
C ASN A 54 2.08 -30.74 -31.09
N GLN A 55 0.86 -30.58 -30.58
CA GLN A 55 -0.40 -30.65 -31.34
C GLN A 55 -0.80 -29.32 -32.00
N ILE A 56 -0.12 -28.21 -31.69
CA ILE A 56 -0.42 -26.87 -32.20
C ILE A 56 0.61 -26.50 -33.27
N ASN A 57 0.16 -25.87 -34.37
CA ASN A 57 1.04 -25.35 -35.42
C ASN A 57 2.04 -24.32 -34.87
N GLU A 58 3.26 -24.31 -35.42
CA GLU A 58 4.33 -23.40 -34.96
C GLU A 58 3.96 -21.92 -35.10
N GLU A 59 3.22 -21.56 -36.16
CA GLU A 59 2.77 -20.18 -36.39
C GLU A 59 1.79 -19.71 -35.30
N ASP A 60 0.82 -20.55 -34.95
CA ASP A 60 -0.15 -20.26 -33.88
C ASP A 60 0.54 -20.16 -32.51
N LYS A 61 1.54 -21.02 -32.24
CA LYS A 61 2.38 -20.92 -31.03
C LYS A 61 3.11 -19.59 -30.97
N LYS A 62 3.70 -19.15 -32.08
CA LYS A 62 4.46 -17.90 -32.15
C LYS A 62 3.56 -16.69 -31.92
N ILE A 63 2.35 -16.69 -32.49
CA ILE A 63 1.36 -15.63 -32.27
C ILE A 63 0.93 -15.62 -30.80
N GLY A 64 0.56 -16.77 -30.24
CA GLY A 64 0.11 -16.89 -28.86
C GLY A 64 1.19 -16.48 -27.84
N THR A 65 2.42 -16.94 -28.02
CA THR A 65 3.55 -16.54 -27.16
C THR A 65 3.88 -15.06 -27.27
N SER A 66 3.78 -14.48 -28.47
CA SER A 66 4.03 -13.04 -28.69
C SER A 66 2.96 -12.17 -28.02
N ILE A 67 1.69 -12.56 -28.08
CA ILE A 67 0.58 -11.86 -27.39
C ILE A 67 0.77 -11.95 -25.88
N LEU A 68 1.01 -13.15 -25.35
CA LEU A 68 1.23 -13.35 -23.91
C LEU A 68 2.48 -12.60 -23.41
N GLY A 69 3.55 -12.59 -24.20
CA GLY A 69 4.77 -11.83 -23.92
C GLY A 69 4.51 -10.33 -23.85
N ALA A 70 3.75 -9.77 -24.79
CA ALA A 70 3.36 -8.36 -24.78
C ALA A 70 2.52 -8.00 -23.53
N VAL A 71 1.61 -8.88 -23.12
CA VAL A 71 0.82 -8.72 -21.89
C VAL A 71 1.71 -8.70 -20.65
N ILE A 72 2.68 -9.61 -20.55
CA ILE A 72 3.65 -9.64 -19.44
C ILE A 72 4.43 -8.32 -19.37
N VAL A 73 4.94 -7.83 -20.50
CA VAL A 73 5.68 -6.56 -20.54
C VAL A 73 4.81 -5.38 -20.10
N ALA A 74 3.53 -5.35 -20.51
CA ALA A 74 2.59 -4.33 -20.06
C ALA A 74 2.35 -4.39 -18.54
N ILE A 75 2.18 -5.59 -17.98
CA ILE A 75 2.02 -5.80 -16.53
C ILE A 75 3.25 -5.30 -15.76
N GLN A 76 4.45 -5.63 -16.24
CA GLN A 76 5.71 -5.17 -15.64
C GLN A 76 5.88 -3.65 -15.75
N ALA A 77 5.51 -3.06 -16.88
CA ALA A 77 5.53 -1.61 -17.06
C ALA A 77 4.59 -0.89 -16.08
N ILE A 78 3.38 -1.44 -15.84
CA ILE A 78 2.45 -0.90 -14.83
C ILE A 78 3.06 -1.01 -13.43
N GLY A 79 3.64 -2.16 -13.08
CA GLY A 79 4.30 -2.35 -11.78
C GLY A 79 5.48 -1.40 -11.55
N ASN A 80 6.21 -1.03 -12.61
CA ASN A 80 7.29 -0.05 -12.54
C ASN A 80 6.78 1.41 -12.51
N ALA A 81 5.71 1.71 -13.24
CA ALA A 81 5.12 3.06 -13.29
C ALA A 81 4.40 3.42 -11.99
N PHE A 82 3.82 2.45 -11.29
CA PHE A 82 3.19 2.62 -9.99
C PHE A 82 4.04 1.95 -8.91
N PRO A 83 4.84 2.69 -8.13
CA PRO A 83 5.77 2.11 -7.14
C PRO A 83 5.05 1.63 -5.87
N VAL A 84 4.08 0.72 -6.02
CA VAL A 84 3.21 0.18 -4.97
C VAL A 84 4.02 -0.41 -3.80
N LYS A 85 5.19 -1.00 -4.07
CA LYS A 85 6.08 -1.54 -3.05
C LYS A 85 6.72 -0.46 -2.19
N GLN A 86 7.17 0.64 -2.79
CA GLN A 86 7.72 1.78 -2.05
C GLN A 86 6.62 2.44 -1.22
N LYS A 87 5.44 2.66 -1.80
CA LYS A 87 4.26 3.18 -1.08
C LYS A 87 3.88 2.31 0.11
N ALA A 88 3.85 0.97 -0.05
CA ALA A 88 3.59 0.05 1.06
C ALA A 88 4.61 0.17 2.20
N GLY A 89 5.88 0.42 1.88
CA GLY A 89 6.93 0.72 2.86
C GLY A 89 6.67 2.01 3.61
N SER A 90 6.34 3.09 2.90
CA SER A 90 6.00 4.39 3.49
C SER A 90 4.78 4.30 4.40
N TYR A 91 3.72 3.61 3.98
CA TYR A 91 2.54 3.38 4.82
C TYR A 91 2.84 2.58 6.08
N ARG A 92 3.81 1.64 6.05
CA ARG A 92 4.26 0.92 7.26
C ARG A 92 4.91 1.87 8.27
N LEU A 93 5.72 2.81 7.79
CA LEU A 93 6.38 3.80 8.64
C LEU A 93 5.37 4.78 9.25
N LEU A 94 4.46 5.31 8.42
CA LEU A 94 3.36 6.18 8.86
C LEU A 94 2.45 5.47 9.87
N GLN A 95 2.16 4.19 9.66
CA GLN A 95 1.40 3.38 10.61
C GLN A 95 2.12 3.24 11.96
N ALA A 96 3.43 3.00 11.96
CA ALA A 96 4.20 2.87 13.19
C ALA A 96 4.22 4.20 13.98
N GLN A 97 4.42 5.32 13.29
CA GLN A 97 4.37 6.65 13.90
C GLN A 97 2.97 6.98 14.43
N ALA A 98 1.91 6.68 13.67
CA ALA A 98 0.53 6.85 14.13
C ALA A 98 0.21 5.99 15.36
N SER A 99 0.72 4.75 15.41
CA SER A 99 0.53 3.86 16.55
C SER A 99 1.21 4.39 17.82
N ASN A 100 2.39 5.00 17.70
CA ASN A 100 3.06 5.64 18.83
C ASN A 100 2.25 6.84 19.32
N LEU A 101 1.79 7.71 18.40
CA LEU A 101 0.94 8.86 18.74
C LEU A 101 -0.38 8.44 19.39
N LEU A 102 -0.92 7.29 19.03
CA LEU A 102 -2.15 6.76 19.62
C LEU A 102 -1.94 6.36 21.10
N ILE A 103 -0.78 5.78 21.42
CA ILE A 103 -0.37 5.49 22.80
C ILE A 103 -0.17 6.81 23.55
N ASP A 104 0.57 7.75 22.98
CA ASP A 104 0.81 9.06 23.60
C ASP A 104 -0.50 9.82 23.86
N ALA A 105 -1.45 9.77 22.92
CA ALA A 105 -2.79 10.36 23.07
C ALA A 105 -3.61 9.71 24.19
N GLN A 106 -3.45 8.41 24.43
CA GLN A 106 -4.14 7.70 25.49
C GLN A 106 -3.61 8.11 26.88
N TYR A 107 -2.30 8.36 26.99
CA TYR A 107 -1.63 8.68 28.25
C TYR A 107 -1.43 10.19 28.49
N ALA A 108 -1.86 11.05 27.57
CA ALA A 108 -1.74 12.50 27.75
C ALA A 108 -2.44 12.96 29.05
N GLU A 109 -1.68 13.67 29.89
CA GLU A 109 -2.11 14.12 31.22
C GLU A 109 -2.49 15.61 31.23
N ASN A 110 -2.01 16.37 30.25
CA ASN A 110 -2.21 17.81 30.20
C ASN A 110 -2.50 18.36 28.78
N PRO A 111 -3.08 19.57 28.67
CA PRO A 111 -3.42 20.18 27.38
C PRO A 111 -2.21 20.47 26.48
N GLU A 112 -1.02 20.62 27.04
CA GLU A 112 0.20 20.94 26.30
C GLU A 112 0.75 19.71 25.56
N GLU A 113 0.76 18.55 26.22
CA GLU A 113 0.99 17.25 25.60
C GLU A 113 -0.02 16.98 24.48
N LEU A 114 -1.30 17.25 24.74
CA LEU A 114 -2.36 17.10 23.74
C LEU A 114 -2.08 17.97 22.50
N LYS A 115 -1.66 19.22 22.70
CA LYS A 115 -1.30 20.14 21.61
C LYS A 115 -0.07 19.65 20.84
N ASN A 116 0.92 19.09 21.52
CA ASN A 116 2.12 18.52 20.88
C ASN A 116 1.76 17.29 20.03
N ILE A 117 0.93 16.40 20.55
CA ILE A 117 0.41 15.22 19.82
C ILE A 117 -0.39 15.66 18.60
N SER A 118 -1.22 16.69 18.72
CA SER A 118 -1.96 17.28 17.60
C SER A 118 -1.03 17.82 16.50
N SER A 119 0.05 18.50 16.89
CA SER A 119 1.06 19.01 15.95
C SER A 119 1.76 17.87 15.20
N GLN A 120 2.18 16.82 15.92
CA GLN A 120 2.81 15.64 15.32
C GLN A 120 1.84 14.88 14.41
N PHE A 121 0.58 14.74 14.80
CA PHE A 121 -0.45 14.11 13.97
C PHE A 121 -0.72 14.91 12.68
N ARG A 122 -0.69 16.25 12.75
CA ARG A 122 -0.81 17.11 11.57
C ARG A 122 0.38 16.93 10.62
N GLN A 123 1.60 16.86 11.14
CA GLN A 123 2.79 16.58 10.32
C GLN A 123 2.68 15.21 9.64
N LEU A 124 2.26 14.18 10.39
CA LEU A 124 2.06 12.83 9.88
C LEU A 124 1.01 12.78 8.76
N SER A 125 -0.07 13.56 8.90
CA SER A 125 -1.10 13.67 7.87
C SER A 125 -0.58 14.33 6.59
N ILE A 126 0.31 15.33 6.72
CA ILE A 126 0.97 15.96 5.57
C ILE A 126 1.93 14.98 4.90
N GLU A 127 2.69 14.20 5.66
CA GLU A 127 3.58 13.18 5.11
C GLU A 127 2.81 12.07 4.39
N ALA A 128 1.67 11.64 4.93
CA ALA A 128 0.78 10.70 4.24
C ALA A 128 0.26 11.24 2.90
N ALA A 129 -0.14 12.52 2.87
CA ALA A 129 -0.57 13.14 1.62
C ALA A 129 0.55 13.17 0.56
N LYS A 130 1.81 13.39 0.97
CA LYS A 130 2.96 13.34 0.05
C LYS A 130 3.14 11.97 -0.58
N VAL A 131 3.02 10.90 0.21
CA VAL A 131 3.12 9.50 -0.26
C VAL A 131 2.03 9.15 -1.28
N GLU A 132 0.87 9.81 -1.21
CA GLU A 132 -0.20 9.61 -2.18
C GLU A 132 0.08 10.34 -3.52
N THR A 133 0.74 11.50 -3.46
CA THR A 133 1.04 12.33 -4.64
C THR A 133 2.31 11.95 -5.41
N GLU A 134 3.24 11.24 -4.77
CA GLU A 134 4.44 10.65 -5.41
C GLU A 134 4.11 9.37 -6.19
#